data_AF-A0A4R9A061-F1
#
_entry.id   AF-A0A4R9A061-F1
#
_cell.length_a   1.000
_cell.length_b   1.000
_cell.length_c   1.000
_cell.angle_alpha   90.00
_cell.angle_beta   90.00
_cell.angle_gamma   90.00
#
_symmetry.space_group_name_H-M   'P 1'
#
loop_
_entity.id
_entity.type
_entity.pdbx_description
1 polymer ?
#
loop_
_entity_poly.entity_id
_entity_poly.type
_entity_poly.pdbx_seq_one_letter_code
_entity_poly.pdbx_strand_id
1 'polypeptide(L)'
;MSAPFVLYLAVIPRYRQECIDLVTEQLGSRLALYASPAHLDPSVTTGIRPGSYVSVRLVRMLGNRAFLQLGGWGAVLRARTAVLDLNPRSLSAWLLLLARRLTGRRTLVWGHLYPMQGSASPTAVLRRAMRRLAHGTITYTYSSREQAATDLPGHPVWVAPNALYRQASVTAGTEVVEGGQGLHGGEGPSGGERTDVIYVGRFAPAKKVELLVRGFAQFSRAVPEARLVLIGTGETEAALRALCAELGVTDRVRMPGWIDGANALRPEYAGAFASASPGFAGLGLTQSFGFGVPCLVARDEPHSPEIELADHGGVTWCASDSPQALADGLHKLWAHRDQTPDASLSDLVRQRYSAEAMAAGLRAALEGDAPREVGSGRRTASATEIGTPMESNLTGRGRLRGPAESAVRTVLQRLAVGANVTVGQSLRVGRGAIVSAPHDLRIGDWVSIGPRSIVEADGSIGDFALIGKSVQIMGRDDHAIDEIGTPFIFSTWAGDRPATPRDRVTIGRDVWIGGGAVVMGGVTVGEGAIVGAASVVTRDVEPFTIVVGNPARLIRRRFAGSADEVAHSRGLDELSKRMRAAATQTR
;
A
#
# COMPACT_ATOMS: atom_id res chain seq x y z
N MET A 1 30.51 -10.31 -28.50
CA MET A 1 29.10 -10.75 -28.59
C MET A 1 28.25 -9.83 -27.72
N SER A 2 27.03 -9.44 -28.13
CA SER A 2 26.16 -8.61 -27.30
C SER A 2 25.58 -9.42 -26.14
N ALA A 3 25.59 -8.87 -24.92
CA ALA A 3 25.01 -9.52 -23.75
C ALA A 3 23.54 -9.92 -24.03
N PRO A 4 23.15 -11.20 -23.81
CA PRO A 4 21.78 -11.66 -24.00
C PRO A 4 20.79 -11.01 -23.02
N PHE A 5 21.25 -10.52 -21.87
CA PHE A 5 20.43 -9.86 -20.86
C PHE A 5 20.83 -8.41 -20.67
N VAL A 6 19.84 -7.53 -20.65
CA VAL A 6 20.04 -6.10 -20.43
C VAL A 6 19.08 -5.58 -19.37
N LEU A 7 19.61 -4.88 -18.36
CA LEU A 7 18.82 -4.02 -17.47
C LEU A 7 19.07 -2.59 -17.89
N TYR A 8 18.02 -1.90 -18.31
CA TYR A 8 18.07 -0.50 -18.72
C TYR A 8 17.17 0.30 -17.80
N LEU A 9 17.78 0.86 -16.75
CA LEU A 9 17.08 1.47 -15.62
C LEU A 9 17.43 2.95 -15.52
N ALA A 10 16.54 3.75 -14.95
CA ALA A 10 16.75 5.18 -14.83
C ALA A 10 17.96 5.49 -13.93
N VAL A 11 17.99 4.82 -12.78
CA VAL A 11 19.10 4.80 -11.81
C VAL A 11 19.17 3.45 -11.08
N ILE A 12 20.31 3.15 -10.45
CA ILE A 12 20.48 1.98 -9.58
C ILE A 12 20.96 2.45 -8.20
N PRO A 13 20.05 2.63 -7.21
CA PRO A 13 20.43 3.12 -5.88
C PRO A 13 21.41 2.21 -5.15
N ARG A 14 22.18 2.78 -4.20
CA ARG A 14 23.23 2.08 -3.45
C ARG A 14 22.79 0.79 -2.78
N TYR A 15 21.57 0.75 -2.21
CA TYR A 15 21.06 -0.45 -1.55
C TYR A 15 20.93 -1.66 -2.49
N ARG A 16 20.94 -1.47 -3.82
CA ARG A 16 20.92 -2.57 -4.79
C ARG A 16 22.28 -3.16 -5.08
N GLN A 17 23.38 -2.62 -4.51
CA GLN A 17 24.74 -3.10 -4.77
C GLN A 17 24.88 -4.61 -4.60
N GLU A 18 24.47 -5.13 -3.45
CA GLU A 18 24.58 -6.57 -3.14
C GLU A 18 23.75 -7.43 -4.10
N CYS A 19 22.55 -6.98 -4.46
CA CYS A 19 21.73 -7.67 -5.44
C CYS A 19 22.40 -7.70 -6.82
N ILE A 20 22.94 -6.56 -7.28
CA ILE A 20 23.61 -6.47 -8.57
C ILE A 20 24.87 -7.34 -8.60
N ASP A 21 25.65 -7.36 -7.51
CA ASP A 21 26.83 -8.23 -7.41
C ASP A 21 26.43 -9.71 -7.56
N LEU A 22 25.42 -10.17 -6.82
CA LEU A 22 24.94 -11.55 -6.92
C LEU A 22 24.43 -11.91 -8.33
N VAL A 23 23.67 -11.02 -8.98
CA VAL A 23 23.17 -11.28 -10.35
C VAL A 23 24.32 -11.27 -11.35
N THR A 24 25.31 -10.37 -11.20
CA THR A 24 26.49 -10.30 -12.07
C THR A 24 27.42 -11.50 -11.84
N GLU A 25 27.61 -11.98 -10.62
CA GLU A 25 28.37 -13.21 -10.31
C GLU A 25 27.73 -14.43 -10.99
N GLN A 26 26.40 -14.53 -10.99
CA GLN A 26 25.66 -15.65 -11.57
C GLN A 26 25.56 -15.60 -13.11
N LEU A 27 25.44 -14.41 -13.70
CA LEU A 27 25.27 -14.25 -15.15
C LEU A 27 26.56 -13.89 -15.89
N GLY A 28 27.57 -13.38 -15.20
CA GLY A 28 28.85 -12.95 -15.76
C GLY A 28 28.66 -11.94 -16.91
N SER A 29 29.42 -12.14 -17.99
CA SER A 29 29.35 -11.33 -19.22
C SER A 29 28.02 -11.43 -19.97
N ARG A 30 27.07 -12.27 -19.52
CA ARG A 30 25.74 -12.40 -20.13
C ARG A 30 24.82 -11.22 -19.77
N LEU A 31 25.18 -10.41 -18.77
CA LEU A 31 24.41 -9.28 -18.29
C LEU A 31 25.08 -7.95 -18.66
N ALA A 32 24.30 -6.99 -19.16
CA ALA A 32 24.73 -5.60 -19.28
C ALA A 32 23.76 -4.67 -18.54
N LEU A 33 24.32 -3.76 -17.75
CA LEU A 33 23.59 -2.80 -16.92
C LEU A 33 23.75 -1.41 -17.52
N TYR A 34 22.66 -0.69 -17.71
CA TYR A 34 22.65 0.70 -18.19
C TYR A 34 21.84 1.55 -17.23
N ALA A 35 22.45 2.63 -16.75
CA ALA A 35 21.82 3.56 -15.83
C ALA A 35 22.36 4.97 -15.95
N SER A 36 21.55 5.96 -15.58
CA SER A 36 21.99 7.35 -15.53
C SER A 36 22.64 7.64 -14.18
N PRO A 37 23.57 8.61 -14.07
CA PRO A 37 24.16 8.98 -12.79
C PRO A 37 23.12 9.50 -11.77
N ALA A 38 22.10 10.21 -12.24
CA ALA A 38 21.02 10.76 -11.42
C ALA A 38 19.67 10.71 -12.14
N HIS A 39 18.58 10.69 -11.37
CA HIS A 39 17.21 10.76 -11.85
C HIS A 39 16.77 12.23 -12.08
N LEU A 40 15.48 12.43 -12.40
CA LEU A 40 14.86 13.76 -12.44
C LEU A 40 14.96 14.51 -11.10
N ASP A 41 14.88 13.77 -10.00
CA ASP A 41 15.21 14.25 -8.67
C ASP A 41 16.71 14.00 -8.44
N PRO A 42 17.52 15.05 -8.25
CA PRO A 42 18.96 14.89 -8.08
C PRO A 42 19.36 14.16 -6.80
N SER A 43 18.46 14.04 -5.81
CA SER A 43 18.71 13.23 -4.60
C SER A 43 18.66 11.73 -4.86
N VAL A 44 18.10 11.32 -6.01
CA VAL A 44 17.97 9.91 -6.42
C VAL A 44 19.05 9.61 -7.46
N THR A 45 20.12 8.95 -7.01
CA THR A 45 21.31 8.69 -7.81
C THR A 45 21.59 7.20 -8.02
N THR A 46 22.39 6.90 -9.04
CA THR A 46 23.04 5.59 -9.14
C THR A 46 24.18 5.56 -8.14
N GLY A 47 24.10 4.62 -7.20
CA GLY A 47 25.02 4.53 -6.05
C GLY A 47 25.80 3.22 -6.00
N ILE A 48 25.81 2.45 -7.07
CA ILE A 48 26.59 1.21 -7.19
C ILE A 48 28.01 1.49 -7.67
N ARG A 49 28.94 0.55 -7.44
CA ARG A 49 30.37 0.65 -7.77
C ARG A 49 30.58 1.09 -9.23
N PRO A 50 31.40 2.13 -9.50
CA PRO A 50 31.77 2.50 -10.86
C PRO A 50 32.31 1.30 -11.65
N GLY A 51 31.97 1.22 -12.94
CA GLY A 51 32.38 0.10 -13.80
C GLY A 51 31.45 -1.12 -13.77
N SER A 52 30.55 -1.23 -12.79
CA SER A 52 29.51 -2.28 -12.77
C SER A 52 28.34 -2.01 -13.72
N TYR A 53 28.26 -0.81 -14.30
CA TYR A 53 27.24 -0.40 -15.25
C TYR A 53 27.80 0.57 -16.30
N VAL A 54 27.12 0.64 -17.45
CA VAL A 54 27.38 1.62 -18.50
C VAL A 54 26.51 2.86 -18.24
N SER A 55 27.17 4.01 -18.07
CA SER A 55 26.45 5.27 -17.86
C SER A 55 25.75 5.72 -19.13
N VAL A 56 24.46 6.08 -19.02
CA VAL A 56 23.68 6.69 -20.10
C VAL A 56 23.26 8.12 -19.74
N ARG A 57 23.15 8.98 -20.74
CA ARG A 57 22.83 10.40 -20.52
C ARG A 57 21.31 10.56 -20.34
N LEU A 58 20.88 11.06 -19.19
CA LEU A 58 19.48 11.44 -18.96
C LEU A 58 19.22 12.88 -19.43
N VAL A 59 18.29 13.05 -20.36
CA VAL A 59 17.82 14.34 -20.85
C VAL A 59 16.44 14.62 -20.26
N ARG A 60 16.31 15.75 -19.56
CA ARG A 60 15.05 16.22 -18.98
C ARG A 60 14.15 16.76 -20.10
N MET A 61 12.88 16.37 -20.07
CA MET A 61 11.89 16.73 -21.08
C MET A 61 10.65 17.34 -20.40
N LEU A 62 9.90 18.17 -21.13
CA LEU A 62 8.62 18.72 -20.68
C LEU A 62 8.69 19.45 -19.32
N GLY A 63 9.68 20.32 -19.12
CA GLY A 63 9.83 21.07 -17.87
C GLY A 63 10.04 20.16 -16.64
N ASN A 64 10.96 19.19 -16.75
CA ASN A 64 11.28 18.19 -15.71
C ASN A 64 10.15 17.18 -15.42
N ARG A 65 9.10 17.12 -16.25
CA ARG A 65 7.96 16.18 -16.08
C ARG A 65 8.20 14.82 -16.74
N ALA A 66 9.13 14.70 -17.67
CA ALA A 66 9.51 13.44 -18.31
C ALA A 66 11.02 13.40 -18.57
N PHE A 67 11.56 12.25 -18.94
CA PHE A 67 12.96 12.12 -19.34
C PHE A 67 13.18 11.13 -20.48
N LEU A 68 14.31 11.30 -21.15
CA LEU A 68 14.82 10.41 -22.20
C LEU A 68 16.26 10.02 -21.86
N GLN A 69 16.55 8.73 -21.75
CA GLN A 69 17.92 8.24 -21.61
C GLN A 69 18.54 7.94 -22.97
N LEU A 70 19.67 8.56 -23.27
CA LEU A 70 20.44 8.42 -24.50
C LEU A 70 21.68 7.56 -24.28
N GLY A 71 21.85 6.53 -25.12
CA GLY A 71 22.96 5.58 -25.06
C GLY A 71 22.47 4.14 -24.83
N GLY A 72 23.23 3.13 -25.23
CA GLY A 72 22.93 1.72 -24.95
C GLY A 72 21.75 1.09 -25.72
N TRP A 73 20.97 1.85 -26.50
CA TRP A 73 19.77 1.33 -27.19
C TRP A 73 20.07 0.18 -28.13
N GLY A 74 21.19 0.21 -28.85
CA GLY A 74 21.60 -0.89 -29.73
C GLY A 74 21.84 -2.21 -28.99
N ALA A 75 22.26 -2.16 -27.72
CA ALA A 75 22.35 -3.35 -26.87
C ALA A 75 20.95 -3.79 -26.41
N VAL A 76 20.13 -2.85 -25.95
CA VAL A 76 18.75 -3.11 -25.52
C VAL A 76 17.93 -3.74 -26.65
N LEU A 77 18.01 -3.24 -27.88
CA LEU A 77 17.24 -3.74 -29.02
C LEU A 77 17.68 -5.15 -29.46
N ARG A 78 18.97 -5.49 -29.33
CA ARG A 78 19.51 -6.80 -29.72
C ARG A 78 19.42 -7.87 -28.63
N ALA A 79 19.29 -7.48 -27.37
CA ALA A 79 19.23 -8.40 -26.23
C ALA A 79 18.08 -9.43 -26.37
N ARG A 80 18.32 -10.65 -25.87
CA ARG A 80 17.30 -11.70 -25.78
C ARG A 80 16.19 -11.29 -24.81
N THR A 81 16.56 -10.91 -23.59
CA THR A 81 15.65 -10.29 -22.60
C THR A 81 16.15 -8.90 -22.24
N ALA A 82 15.27 -7.90 -22.25
CA ALA A 82 15.55 -6.58 -21.69
C ALA A 82 14.56 -6.24 -20.55
N VAL A 83 15.06 -5.66 -19.47
CA VAL A 83 14.26 -5.11 -18.36
C VAL A 83 14.31 -3.59 -18.44
N LEU A 84 13.15 -2.96 -18.52
CA LEU A 84 12.98 -1.51 -18.57
C LEU A 84 12.28 -1.00 -17.30
N ASP A 85 12.42 0.27 -16.95
CA ASP A 85 11.62 0.85 -15.86
C ASP A 85 10.12 0.78 -16.17
N LEU A 86 9.35 0.32 -15.19
CA LEU A 86 7.92 0.61 -15.13
C LEU A 86 7.75 2.05 -14.65
N ASN A 87 8.01 3.02 -15.52
CA ASN A 87 7.87 4.43 -15.21
C ASN A 87 7.25 5.19 -16.41
N PRO A 88 5.98 5.63 -16.31
CA PRO A 88 5.34 6.36 -17.40
C PRO A 88 6.03 7.64 -17.84
N ARG A 89 6.90 8.22 -16.99
CA ARG A 89 7.68 9.44 -17.28
C ARG A 89 8.96 9.16 -18.10
N SER A 90 9.35 7.89 -18.25
CA SER A 90 10.51 7.49 -19.06
C SER A 90 10.10 7.33 -20.52
N LEU A 91 10.37 8.35 -21.33
CA LEU A 91 10.11 8.30 -22.77
C LEU A 91 10.96 7.24 -23.46
N SER A 92 12.21 7.04 -22.99
CA SER A 92 13.08 5.96 -23.47
C SER A 92 12.48 4.58 -23.20
N ALA A 93 11.85 4.36 -22.04
CA ALA A 93 11.20 3.09 -21.75
C ALA A 93 10.04 2.81 -22.73
N TRP A 94 9.20 3.80 -23.02
CA TRP A 94 8.11 3.66 -24.01
C TRP A 94 8.64 3.34 -25.41
N LEU A 95 9.62 4.11 -25.89
CA LEU A 95 10.18 3.93 -27.24
C LEU A 95 10.83 2.54 -27.40
N LEU A 96 11.64 2.12 -26.41
CA LEU A 96 12.30 0.82 -26.42
C LEU A 96 11.29 -0.34 -26.29
N LEU A 97 10.25 -0.16 -25.47
CA LEU A 97 9.18 -1.15 -25.30
C LEU A 97 8.40 -1.35 -26.60
N LEU A 98 8.01 -0.27 -27.27
CA LEU A 98 7.32 -0.32 -28.57
C LEU A 98 8.19 -0.97 -29.65
N ALA A 99 9.44 -0.52 -29.79
CA ALA A 99 10.37 -1.08 -30.78
C ALA A 99 10.62 -2.59 -30.58
N ARG A 100 10.76 -3.03 -29.32
CA ARG A 100 10.96 -4.45 -29.00
C ARG A 100 9.68 -5.28 -29.15
N ARG A 101 8.50 -4.69 -28.90
CA ARG A 101 7.21 -5.34 -29.16
C ARG A 101 7.02 -5.61 -30.66
N LEU A 102 7.36 -4.65 -31.52
CA LEU A 102 7.28 -4.79 -32.98
C LEU A 102 8.24 -5.86 -33.52
N THR A 103 9.37 -6.06 -32.85
CA THR A 103 10.38 -7.06 -33.24
C THR A 103 10.24 -8.41 -32.50
N GLY A 104 9.18 -8.60 -31.72
CA GLY A 104 8.92 -9.83 -30.97
C GLY A 104 9.96 -10.16 -29.88
N ARG A 105 10.78 -9.19 -29.46
CA ARG A 105 11.86 -9.42 -28.50
C ARG A 105 11.35 -9.32 -27.06
N ARG A 106 11.69 -10.33 -26.24
CA ARG A 106 11.22 -10.45 -24.85
C ARG A 106 11.63 -9.24 -24.02
N THR A 107 10.65 -8.54 -23.47
CA THR A 107 10.84 -7.29 -22.75
C THR A 107 10.01 -7.30 -21.49
N LEU A 108 10.64 -6.99 -20.36
CA LEU A 108 10.02 -6.95 -19.04
C LEU A 108 10.04 -5.51 -18.53
N VAL A 109 9.10 -5.19 -17.64
CA VAL A 109 9.07 -3.90 -16.95
C VAL A 109 9.17 -4.09 -15.44
N TRP A 110 10.01 -3.30 -14.78
CA TRP A 110 10.28 -3.41 -13.35
C TRP A 110 9.95 -2.11 -12.62
N GLY A 111 9.12 -2.17 -11.58
CA GLY A 111 8.87 -1.01 -10.71
C GLY A 111 7.58 -1.11 -9.91
N HIS A 112 7.12 0.04 -9.39
CA HIS A 112 5.86 0.12 -8.65
C HIS A 112 4.66 -0.13 -9.56
N LEU A 113 3.74 -0.97 -9.10
CA LEU A 113 2.48 -1.25 -9.79
C LEU A 113 1.60 0.02 -9.87
N TYR A 114 1.51 0.74 -8.76
CA TYR A 114 0.78 2.00 -8.62
C TYR A 114 1.72 3.11 -8.13
N PRO A 115 1.46 4.39 -8.43
CA PRO A 115 2.17 5.48 -7.76
C PRO A 115 1.83 5.52 -6.26
N MET A 116 2.61 6.24 -5.46
CA MET A 116 2.35 6.39 -4.01
C MET A 116 0.96 7.00 -3.70
N GLN A 117 0.38 7.72 -4.66
CA GLN A 117 -1.00 8.26 -4.58
C GLN A 117 -2.08 7.17 -4.76
N GLY A 118 -1.70 5.91 -4.96
CA GLY A 118 -2.59 4.77 -5.07
C GLY A 118 -3.02 4.42 -6.50
N SER A 119 -3.80 3.34 -6.60
CA SER A 119 -4.25 2.74 -7.86
C SER A 119 -5.26 3.59 -8.66
N ALA A 120 -5.84 4.61 -8.03
CA ALA A 120 -6.77 5.55 -8.67
C ALA A 120 -6.07 6.65 -9.49
N SER A 121 -4.73 6.77 -9.40
CA SER A 121 -3.98 7.80 -10.11
C SER A 121 -4.03 7.61 -11.65
N PRO A 122 -4.06 8.70 -12.44
CA PRO A 122 -3.98 8.62 -13.91
C PRO A 122 -2.77 7.83 -14.41
N THR A 123 -1.65 7.88 -13.68
CA THR A 123 -0.44 7.15 -14.04
C THR A 123 -0.55 5.63 -13.87
N ALA A 124 -1.53 5.13 -13.09
CA ALA A 124 -1.80 3.70 -12.97
C ALA A 124 -2.30 3.09 -14.29
N VAL A 125 -3.10 3.84 -15.06
CA VAL A 125 -3.54 3.43 -16.41
C VAL A 125 -2.34 3.32 -17.34
N LEU A 126 -1.44 4.30 -17.30
CA LEU A 126 -0.22 4.30 -18.12
C LEU A 126 0.70 3.13 -17.74
N ARG A 127 0.87 2.85 -16.44
CA ARG A 127 1.63 1.67 -15.96
C ARG A 127 1.01 0.36 -16.46
N ARG A 128 -0.33 0.23 -16.41
CA ARG A 128 -1.02 -0.94 -16.95
C ARG A 128 -0.81 -1.09 -18.46
N ALA A 129 -0.81 0.02 -19.20
CA ALA A 129 -0.52 0.00 -20.63
C ALA A 129 0.94 -0.44 -20.92
N MET A 130 1.93 0.07 -20.17
CA MET A 130 3.32 -0.41 -20.27
C MET A 130 3.40 -1.92 -20.00
N ARG A 131 2.73 -2.40 -18.94
CA ARG A 131 2.72 -3.84 -18.60
C ARG A 131 2.11 -4.70 -19.71
N ARG A 132 1.02 -4.25 -20.36
CA ARG A 132 0.41 -4.96 -21.51
C ARG A 132 1.31 -5.03 -22.74
N LEU A 133 2.13 -3.99 -22.98
CA LEU A 133 3.10 -4.00 -24.07
C LEU A 133 4.32 -4.89 -23.74
N ALA A 134 4.65 -5.04 -22.46
CA ALA A 134 5.69 -5.94 -22.00
C ALA A 134 5.24 -7.42 -22.07
N HIS A 135 6.21 -8.32 -22.02
CA HIS A 135 6.03 -9.76 -21.94
C HIS A 135 5.97 -10.26 -20.49
N GLY A 136 6.15 -9.36 -19.52
CA GLY A 136 6.12 -9.69 -18.10
C GLY A 136 6.43 -8.49 -17.21
N THR A 137 6.13 -8.61 -15.92
CA THR A 137 6.33 -7.56 -14.91
C THR A 137 7.22 -8.08 -13.78
N ILE A 138 8.09 -7.22 -13.25
CA ILE A 138 8.80 -7.46 -11.99
C ILE A 138 8.26 -6.44 -10.98
N THR A 139 7.80 -6.90 -9.80
CA THR A 139 7.27 -6.05 -8.73
C THR A 139 8.24 -5.99 -7.55
N TYR A 140 8.15 -4.92 -6.75
CA TYR A 140 8.92 -4.79 -5.50
C TYR A 140 8.33 -5.56 -4.32
N THR A 141 7.10 -6.05 -4.45
CA THR A 141 6.40 -6.67 -3.32
C THR A 141 5.60 -7.88 -3.74
N TYR A 142 5.39 -8.77 -2.79
CA TYR A 142 4.57 -9.98 -2.96
C TYR A 142 3.09 -9.60 -3.11
N SER A 143 2.62 -8.66 -2.30
CA SER A 143 1.28 -8.05 -2.44
C SER A 143 1.04 -7.42 -3.82
N SER A 144 2.04 -6.70 -4.37
CA SER A 144 1.94 -6.13 -5.72
C SER A 144 1.89 -7.21 -6.79
N ARG A 145 2.48 -8.38 -6.58
CA ARG A 145 2.38 -9.48 -7.53
C ARG A 145 0.95 -10.02 -7.62
N GLU A 146 0.30 -10.25 -6.49
CA GLU A 146 -1.11 -10.70 -6.46
C GLU A 146 -2.03 -9.71 -7.17
N GLN A 147 -1.85 -8.41 -6.87
CA GLN A 147 -2.59 -7.33 -7.52
C GLN A 147 -2.29 -7.25 -9.03
N ALA A 148 -1.02 -7.39 -9.41
CA ALA A 148 -0.60 -7.37 -10.81
C ALA A 148 -1.19 -8.55 -11.60
N ALA A 149 -1.25 -9.73 -11.00
CA ALA A 149 -1.84 -10.94 -11.59
C ALA A 149 -3.36 -10.80 -11.76
N THR A 150 -4.04 -10.17 -10.80
CA THR A 150 -5.48 -9.85 -10.93
C THR A 150 -5.72 -8.79 -12.01
N ASP A 151 -4.85 -7.79 -12.11
CA ASP A 151 -4.99 -6.69 -13.08
C ASP A 151 -4.82 -7.13 -14.55
N LEU A 152 -3.98 -8.13 -14.80
CA LEU A 152 -3.71 -8.72 -16.12
C LEU A 152 -3.56 -10.25 -15.97
N PRO A 153 -4.68 -11.01 -15.96
CA PRO A 153 -4.64 -12.47 -15.85
C PRO A 153 -3.79 -13.11 -16.93
N GLY A 154 -2.99 -14.11 -16.57
CA GLY A 154 -2.06 -14.80 -17.47
C GLY A 154 -0.77 -14.01 -17.81
N HIS A 155 -0.65 -12.74 -17.39
CA HIS A 155 0.58 -11.97 -17.55
C HIS A 155 1.63 -12.43 -16.54
N PRO A 156 2.84 -12.85 -16.95
CA PRO A 156 3.88 -13.28 -16.02
C PRO A 156 4.32 -12.16 -15.07
N VAL A 157 4.37 -12.46 -13.77
CA VAL A 157 4.80 -11.51 -12.72
C VAL A 157 5.81 -12.15 -11.78
N TRP A 158 7.02 -11.60 -11.73
CA TRP A 158 8.06 -11.97 -10.76
C TRP A 158 8.14 -10.93 -9.65
N VAL A 159 8.68 -11.33 -8.48
CA VAL A 159 8.94 -10.43 -7.36
C VAL A 159 10.44 -10.29 -7.20
N ALA A 160 10.94 -9.06 -7.14
CA ALA A 160 12.30 -8.72 -6.76
C ALA A 160 12.21 -7.62 -5.69
N PRO A 161 12.04 -8.00 -4.42
CA PRO A 161 11.82 -7.03 -3.35
C PRO A 161 13.08 -6.25 -3.06
N ASN A 162 12.95 -4.97 -2.71
CA ASN A 162 14.14 -4.21 -2.37
C ASN A 162 14.75 -4.79 -1.08
N ALA A 163 16.06 -4.98 -1.10
CA ALA A 163 16.82 -5.53 0.00
C ALA A 163 17.97 -4.61 0.36
N LEU A 164 18.35 -4.60 1.64
CA LEU A 164 19.55 -3.89 2.12
C LEU A 164 20.74 -4.84 2.29
N TYR A 165 20.48 -6.07 2.74
CA TYR A 165 21.52 -6.97 3.24
C TYR A 165 21.47 -8.35 2.59
N ARG A 166 22.62 -9.03 2.59
CA ARG A 166 22.73 -10.45 2.28
C ARG A 166 22.11 -11.31 3.39
N GLN A 167 21.68 -12.52 3.06
CA GLN A 167 21.11 -13.48 4.01
C GLN A 167 22.00 -13.70 5.23
N ALA A 168 23.30 -13.86 5.00
CA ALA A 168 24.28 -14.07 6.07
C ALA A 168 24.36 -12.91 7.07
N SER A 169 23.98 -11.69 6.66
CA SER A 169 24.01 -10.50 7.52
C SER A 169 22.71 -10.27 8.29
N VAL A 170 21.63 -10.96 7.93
CA VAL A 170 20.31 -10.86 8.58
C VAL A 170 20.24 -11.85 9.73
N THR A 171 20.40 -11.35 10.96
CA THR A 171 20.47 -12.17 12.18
C THR A 171 19.78 -11.45 13.34
N ALA A 172 18.99 -12.19 14.11
CA ALA A 172 18.44 -11.69 15.37
C ALA A 172 19.56 -11.59 16.41
N GLY A 173 19.65 -10.45 17.11
CA GLY A 173 20.59 -10.29 18.23
C GLY A 173 22.05 -10.01 17.86
N THR A 174 22.96 -10.37 18.79
CA THR A 174 24.39 -10.00 18.80
C THR A 174 25.31 -11.01 18.12
N GLU A 175 24.79 -12.10 17.56
CA GLU A 175 25.64 -13.12 16.92
C GLU A 175 26.50 -12.48 15.83
N VAL A 176 27.82 -12.49 16.04
CA VAL A 176 28.80 -11.97 15.10
C VAL A 176 28.94 -13.00 13.98
N VAL A 177 28.86 -12.54 12.73
CA VAL A 177 29.16 -13.38 11.57
C VAL A 177 30.68 -13.42 11.46
N GLU A 178 31.29 -14.60 11.53
CA GLU A 178 32.73 -14.78 11.38
C GLU A 178 33.21 -14.14 10.05
N GLY A 179 34.21 -13.23 10.13
CA GLY A 179 34.94 -12.71 8.96
C GLY A 179 34.84 -11.21 8.66
N GLY A 180 34.15 -10.39 9.47
CA GLY A 180 34.11 -8.93 9.28
C GLY A 180 35.06 -8.17 10.22
N GLN A 181 36.19 -7.68 9.72
CA GLN A 181 37.02 -6.72 10.48
C GLN A 181 36.28 -5.38 10.63
N GLY A 182 35.68 -5.16 11.80
CA GLY A 182 35.12 -3.87 12.20
C GLY A 182 36.19 -3.00 12.84
N LEU A 183 36.39 -1.79 12.31
CA LEU A 183 37.11 -0.72 12.98
C LEU A 183 36.18 -0.10 14.05
N HIS A 184 36.76 0.24 15.20
CA HIS A 184 36.18 0.76 16.44
C HIS A 184 35.81 -0.30 17.50
N GLY A 185 36.75 -0.50 18.42
CA GLY A 185 36.57 -1.22 19.68
C GLY A 185 35.79 -0.40 20.69
N GLY A 186 34.46 -0.41 20.56
CA GLY A 186 33.56 -0.10 21.67
C GLY A 186 32.97 -1.41 22.18
N GLU A 187 33.13 -1.70 23.47
CA GLU A 187 32.46 -2.80 24.15
C GLU A 187 30.94 -2.64 23.94
N GLY A 188 30.35 -3.48 23.09
CA GLY A 188 28.91 -3.62 23.02
C GLY A 188 28.42 -4.24 24.34
N PRO A 189 27.23 -3.84 24.86
CA PRO A 189 26.76 -4.35 26.14
C PRO A 189 26.57 -5.86 26.06
N SER A 190 27.48 -6.58 26.69
CA SER A 190 27.39 -8.00 26.99
C SER A 190 26.19 -8.24 27.92
N GLY A 191 25.14 -8.89 27.41
CA GLY A 191 24.01 -9.37 28.21
C GLY A 191 23.11 -8.30 28.84
N GLY A 192 23.08 -7.08 28.30
CA GLY A 192 22.30 -5.96 28.85
C GLY A 192 20.80 -5.99 28.52
N GLU A 193 19.99 -5.46 29.42
CA GLU A 193 18.56 -5.19 29.22
C GLU A 193 18.35 -4.26 28.01
N ARG A 194 17.38 -4.57 27.13
CA ARG A 194 17.09 -3.77 25.93
C ARG A 194 16.32 -2.50 26.29
N THR A 195 17.02 -1.39 26.40
CA THR A 195 16.44 -0.11 26.84
C THR A 195 16.21 0.89 25.71
N ASP A 196 16.76 0.64 24.53
CA ASP A 196 16.91 1.70 23.53
C ASP A 196 15.74 1.71 22.52
N VAL A 197 15.30 2.92 22.17
CA VAL A 197 14.52 3.18 20.95
C VAL A 197 15.50 3.62 19.87
N ILE A 198 15.46 3.00 18.70
CA ILE A 198 16.37 3.32 17.60
C ILE A 198 15.66 3.94 16.40
N TYR A 199 16.23 4.99 15.84
CA TYR A 199 15.86 5.56 14.54
C TYR A 199 17.06 5.49 13.62
N VAL A 200 16.87 5.01 12.39
CA VAL A 200 17.92 5.00 11.36
C VAL A 200 17.39 5.64 10.09
N GLY A 201 17.96 6.79 9.72
CA GLY A 201 17.55 7.52 8.53
C GLY A 201 18.08 8.95 8.48
N ARG A 202 17.82 9.63 7.36
CA ARG A 202 18.21 11.03 7.17
C ARG A 202 17.43 11.96 8.11
N PHE A 203 18.11 12.92 8.73
CA PHE A 203 17.46 13.98 9.51
C PHE A 203 16.90 15.04 8.56
N ALA A 204 15.65 14.85 8.17
CA ALA A 204 14.92 15.73 7.27
C ALA A 204 13.49 15.96 7.78
N PRO A 205 12.85 17.10 7.46
CA PRO A 205 11.50 17.40 7.95
C PRO A 205 10.46 16.31 7.60
N ALA A 206 10.53 15.76 6.38
CA ALA A 206 9.66 14.67 5.94
C ALA A 206 9.82 13.36 6.73
N LYS A 207 10.91 13.22 7.49
CA LYS A 207 11.17 12.06 8.36
C LYS A 207 10.65 12.25 9.78
N LYS A 208 10.20 13.46 10.16
CA LYS A 208 9.54 13.78 11.43
C LYS A 208 10.33 13.31 12.67
N VAL A 209 11.65 13.39 12.64
CA VAL A 209 12.51 12.93 13.75
C VAL A 209 12.30 13.76 15.02
N GLU A 210 12.01 15.06 14.88
CA GLU A 210 11.66 15.94 16.00
C GLU A 210 10.40 15.47 16.75
N LEU A 211 9.43 14.91 16.01
CA LEU A 211 8.22 14.34 16.59
C LEU A 211 8.54 13.12 17.47
N LEU A 212 9.48 12.28 17.02
CA LEU A 212 9.99 11.15 17.81
C LEU A 212 10.70 11.61 19.07
N VAL A 213 11.55 12.65 19.01
CA VAL A 213 12.19 13.21 20.21
C VAL A 213 11.14 13.68 21.22
N ARG A 214 10.09 14.38 20.77
CA ARG A 214 8.98 14.82 21.64
C ARG A 214 8.23 13.64 22.27
N GLY A 215 7.89 12.63 21.47
CA GLY A 215 7.21 11.42 21.98
C GLY A 215 8.08 10.63 22.95
N PHE A 216 9.38 10.49 22.65
CA PHE A 216 10.35 9.85 23.55
C PHE A 216 10.51 10.63 24.87
N ALA A 217 10.53 11.96 24.84
CA ALA A 217 10.59 12.77 26.06
C ALA A 217 9.36 12.58 26.96
N GLN A 218 8.19 12.30 26.39
CA GLN A 218 7.00 11.95 27.17
C GLN A 218 7.10 10.54 27.75
N PHE A 219 7.47 9.56 26.93
CA PHE A 219 7.64 8.15 27.32
C PHE A 219 8.69 7.96 28.43
N SER A 220 9.86 8.59 28.29
CA SER A 220 11.00 8.43 29.22
C SER A 220 10.77 9.05 30.61
N ARG A 221 9.70 9.81 30.81
CA ARG A 221 9.28 10.25 32.17
C ARG A 221 8.80 9.08 33.02
N ALA A 222 8.13 8.13 32.40
CA ALA A 222 7.62 6.92 33.06
C ALA A 222 8.58 5.73 32.96
N VAL A 223 9.57 5.79 32.05
CA VAL A 223 10.61 4.75 31.88
C VAL A 223 12.00 5.40 31.93
N PRO A 224 12.57 5.62 33.13
CA PRO A 224 13.80 6.37 33.32
C PRO A 224 15.07 5.75 32.69
N GLU A 225 15.08 4.45 32.49
CA GLU A 225 16.17 3.66 31.91
C GLU A 225 16.21 3.76 30.37
N ALA A 226 15.10 4.17 29.74
CA ALA A 226 15.01 4.21 28.30
C ALA A 226 15.90 5.28 27.67
N ARG A 227 16.50 4.92 26.53
CA ARG A 227 17.36 5.81 25.73
C ARG A 227 16.84 5.90 24.29
N LEU A 228 17.23 6.95 23.58
CA LEU A 228 16.92 7.14 22.17
C LEU A 228 18.22 7.25 21.38
N VAL A 229 18.37 6.41 20.36
CA VAL A 229 19.51 6.44 19.44
C VAL A 229 19.02 6.92 18.08
N LEU A 230 19.52 8.07 17.63
CA LEU A 230 19.22 8.65 16.32
C LEU A 230 20.43 8.52 15.40
N ILE A 231 20.38 7.54 14.51
CA ILE A 231 21.44 7.26 13.53
C ILE A 231 21.10 7.94 12.21
N GLY A 232 22.02 8.77 11.75
CA GLY A 232 21.90 9.53 10.52
C GLY A 232 22.52 10.91 10.61
N THR A 233 22.37 11.66 9.53
CA THR A 233 22.77 13.05 9.41
C THR A 233 21.73 13.80 8.59
N GLY A 234 21.70 15.13 8.67
CA GLY A 234 20.84 15.94 7.81
C GLY A 234 20.59 17.34 8.32
N GLU A 235 19.77 18.09 7.58
CA GLU A 235 19.54 19.52 7.79
C GLU A 235 18.89 19.86 9.13
N THR A 236 18.16 18.92 9.74
CA THR A 236 17.48 19.14 11.02
C THR A 236 18.34 18.74 12.23
N GLU A 237 19.62 18.37 12.05
CA GLU A 237 20.46 17.88 13.16
C GLU A 237 20.64 18.91 14.29
N ALA A 238 20.93 20.16 13.95
CA ALA A 238 21.09 21.22 14.94
C ALA A 238 19.78 21.48 15.71
N ALA A 239 18.64 21.45 15.00
CA ALA A 239 17.31 21.60 15.60
C ALA A 239 16.98 20.44 16.56
N LEU A 240 17.35 19.20 16.20
CA LEU A 240 17.19 18.03 17.07
C LEU A 240 18.00 18.17 18.36
N ARG A 241 19.25 18.64 18.30
CA ARG A 241 20.09 18.86 19.49
C ARG A 241 19.49 19.94 20.40
N ALA A 242 19.04 21.05 19.85
CA ALA A 242 18.37 22.11 20.59
C ALA A 242 17.08 21.61 21.28
N LEU A 243 16.27 20.82 20.57
CA LEU A 243 15.05 20.22 21.10
C LEU A 243 15.32 19.23 22.25
N CYS A 244 16.40 18.45 22.17
CA CYS A 244 16.80 17.56 23.27
C CYS A 244 17.15 18.34 24.54
N ALA A 245 17.85 19.48 24.39
CA ALA A 245 18.17 20.37 25.50
C ALA A 245 16.91 21.03 26.09
N GLU A 246 16.00 21.53 25.24
CA GLU A 246 14.72 22.12 25.65
C GLU A 246 13.87 21.13 26.47
N LEU A 247 13.81 19.87 26.03
CA LEU A 247 13.01 18.83 26.67
C LEU A 247 13.71 18.14 27.85
N GLY A 248 14.97 18.50 28.15
CA GLY A 248 15.73 17.91 29.25
C GLY A 248 16.10 16.44 29.06
N VAL A 249 16.27 15.99 27.81
CA VAL A 249 16.57 14.59 27.46
C VAL A 249 17.95 14.40 26.82
N THR A 250 18.82 15.41 26.86
CA THR A 250 20.18 15.37 26.26
C THR A 250 20.96 14.13 26.68
N ASP A 251 20.97 13.78 27.97
CA ASP A 251 21.72 12.63 28.50
C ASP A 251 21.10 11.27 28.13
N ARG A 252 19.90 11.28 27.52
CA ARG A 252 19.16 10.10 27.08
C ARG A 252 19.09 9.93 25.57
N VAL A 253 19.53 10.92 24.80
CA VAL A 253 19.47 10.89 23.33
C VAL A 253 20.89 10.85 22.75
N ARG A 254 21.26 9.75 22.10
CA ARG A 254 22.54 9.60 21.40
C ARG A 254 22.35 9.86 19.90
N MET A 255 23.23 10.68 19.32
CA MET A 255 23.28 10.95 17.88
C MET A 255 24.68 10.61 17.35
N PRO A 256 25.00 9.34 17.06
CA PRO A 256 26.35 8.92 16.66
C PRO A 256 26.74 9.35 15.24
N GLY A 257 25.84 9.99 14.50
CA GLY A 257 26.04 10.36 13.10
C GLY A 257 25.65 9.23 12.15
N TRP A 258 26.27 9.22 10.97
CA TRP A 258 25.98 8.24 9.92
C TRP A 258 26.64 6.89 10.21
N ILE A 259 25.82 5.85 10.42
CA ILE A 259 26.26 4.44 10.53
C ILE A 259 25.55 3.65 9.43
N ASP A 260 26.30 2.82 8.72
CA ASP A 260 25.81 2.07 7.57
C ASP A 260 26.47 0.69 7.49
N GLY A 261 25.75 -0.27 6.91
CA GLY A 261 26.13 -1.67 6.87
C GLY A 261 25.67 -2.46 8.09
N ALA A 262 25.35 -3.74 7.87
CA ALA A 262 24.75 -4.59 8.88
C ALA A 262 25.65 -4.78 10.12
N ASN A 263 26.95 -4.96 9.92
CA ASN A 263 27.89 -5.19 11.03
C ASN A 263 28.03 -3.98 11.95
N ALA A 264 28.04 -2.76 11.40
CA ALA A 264 28.17 -1.54 12.18
C ALA A 264 26.87 -1.17 12.91
N LEU A 265 25.71 -1.51 12.33
CA LEU A 265 24.40 -1.28 12.94
C LEU A 265 24.01 -2.34 13.99
N ARG A 266 24.59 -3.54 13.92
CA ARG A 266 24.23 -4.66 14.82
C ARG A 266 24.37 -4.31 16.31
N PRO A 267 25.47 -3.68 16.79
CA PRO A 267 25.58 -3.27 18.19
C PRO A 267 24.49 -2.28 18.62
N GLU A 268 24.09 -1.37 17.72
CA GLU A 268 23.04 -0.38 17.97
C GLU A 268 21.67 -1.05 18.12
N TYR A 269 21.35 -2.01 17.24
CA TYR A 269 20.11 -2.80 17.34
C TYR A 269 20.13 -3.81 18.50
N ALA A 270 21.30 -4.20 19.01
CA ALA A 270 21.41 -5.11 20.13
C ALA A 270 20.85 -4.53 21.44
N GLY A 271 21.01 -3.20 21.65
CA GLY A 271 20.42 -2.50 22.80
C GLY A 271 18.95 -2.10 22.60
N ALA A 272 18.43 -2.19 21.37
CA ALA A 272 17.11 -1.68 21.04
C ALA A 272 15.98 -2.67 21.34
N PHE A 273 14.93 -2.22 22.03
CA PHE A 273 13.66 -2.94 22.13
C PHE A 273 12.68 -2.55 21.02
N ALA A 274 12.86 -1.37 20.43
CA ALA A 274 12.00 -0.84 19.40
C ALA A 274 12.79 0.00 18.41
N SER A 275 12.43 -0.07 17.13
CA SER A 275 12.75 0.99 16.18
C SER A 275 11.55 1.90 15.93
N ALA A 276 11.78 3.09 15.38
CA ALA A 276 10.72 4.04 15.10
C ALA A 276 10.82 4.65 13.70
N SER A 277 9.67 4.76 13.03
CA SER A 277 9.44 5.49 11.78
C SER A 277 8.28 6.48 11.97
N PRO A 278 8.53 7.67 12.56
CA PRO A 278 7.50 8.66 12.86
C PRO A 278 6.96 9.39 11.61
N GLY A 279 7.68 9.31 10.49
CA GLY A 279 7.22 9.71 9.16
C GLY A 279 7.11 8.49 8.23
N PHE A 280 7.41 8.66 6.94
CA PHE A 280 7.31 7.53 6.00
C PHE A 280 8.30 6.38 6.34
N ALA A 281 7.75 5.20 6.60
CA ALA A 281 8.46 3.91 6.62
C ALA A 281 8.78 3.37 5.21
N GLY A 282 9.80 2.52 5.12
CA GLY A 282 10.27 1.87 3.88
C GLY A 282 11.38 0.86 4.18
N LEU A 283 12.54 0.96 3.53
CA LEU A 283 13.69 0.07 3.77
C LEU A 283 14.15 -0.01 5.24
N GLY A 284 13.91 1.02 6.06
CA GLY A 284 14.17 0.95 7.50
C GLY A 284 13.40 -0.18 8.22
N LEU A 285 12.27 -0.61 7.65
CA LEU A 285 11.46 -1.71 8.18
C LEU A 285 12.14 -3.07 7.91
N THR A 286 12.66 -3.28 6.70
CA THR A 286 13.43 -4.51 6.39
C THR A 286 14.70 -4.57 7.23
N GLN A 287 15.34 -3.43 7.48
CA GLN A 287 16.48 -3.31 8.38
C GLN A 287 16.13 -3.72 9.82
N SER A 288 15.11 -3.08 10.41
CA SER A 288 14.70 -3.35 11.78
C SER A 288 14.31 -4.81 11.99
N PHE A 289 13.46 -5.34 11.11
CA PHE A 289 13.01 -6.72 11.18
C PHE A 289 14.15 -7.70 10.95
N GLY A 290 15.12 -7.33 10.10
CA GLY A 290 16.31 -8.12 9.86
C GLY A 290 17.22 -8.30 11.09
N PHE A 291 17.12 -7.41 12.07
CA PHE A 291 17.75 -7.55 13.39
C PHE A 291 16.81 -8.08 14.48
N GLY A 292 15.57 -8.40 14.12
CA GLY A 292 14.56 -8.91 15.04
C GLY A 292 13.92 -7.85 15.92
N VAL A 293 14.04 -6.57 15.57
CA VAL A 293 13.52 -5.47 16.38
C VAL A 293 12.17 -4.99 15.81
N PRO A 294 11.08 -4.96 16.59
CA PRO A 294 9.78 -4.45 16.14
C PRO A 294 9.84 -2.93 15.90
N CYS A 295 8.94 -2.42 15.05
CA CYS A 295 8.94 -1.01 14.63
C CYS A 295 7.63 -0.30 15.00
N LEU A 296 7.75 0.87 15.61
CA LEU A 296 6.68 1.85 15.72
C LEU A 296 6.55 2.63 14.41
N VAL A 297 5.37 2.64 13.79
CA VAL A 297 5.13 3.26 12.48
C VAL A 297 3.91 4.17 12.50
N ALA A 298 4.06 5.39 11.97
CA ALA A 298 2.95 6.33 11.78
C ALA A 298 1.98 5.82 10.70
N ARG A 299 0.67 5.78 10.99
CA ARG A 299 -0.33 5.10 10.16
C ARG A 299 -0.66 5.80 8.85
N ASP A 300 -0.72 7.13 8.85
CA ASP A 300 -1.31 7.91 7.74
C ASP A 300 -0.23 8.57 6.87
N GLU A 301 0.91 7.90 6.69
CA GLU A 301 2.04 8.38 5.89
C GLU A 301 2.14 7.67 4.52
N PRO A 302 2.73 8.32 3.49
CA PRO A 302 2.94 7.71 2.18
C PRO A 302 4.11 6.71 2.21
N HIS A 303 3.91 5.55 2.83
CA HIS A 303 4.94 4.54 3.00
C HIS A 303 5.45 3.95 1.68
N SER A 304 6.70 3.47 1.71
CA SER A 304 7.27 2.67 0.62
C SER A 304 6.70 1.26 0.62
N PRO A 305 6.84 0.49 -0.48
CA PRO A 305 6.19 -0.82 -0.62
C PRO A 305 6.54 -1.83 0.46
N GLU A 306 7.71 -1.70 1.07
CA GLU A 306 8.18 -2.57 2.16
C GLU A 306 7.24 -2.55 3.38
N ILE A 307 6.31 -1.59 3.45
CA ILE A 307 5.24 -1.58 4.46
C ILE A 307 4.39 -2.85 4.48
N GLU A 308 4.39 -3.66 3.41
CA GLU A 308 3.73 -4.97 3.41
C GLU A 308 4.28 -5.92 4.48
N LEU A 309 5.49 -5.69 4.99
CA LEU A 309 6.02 -6.45 6.13
C LEU A 309 5.13 -6.33 7.37
N ALA A 310 4.36 -5.24 7.50
CA ALA A 310 3.39 -5.08 8.58
C ALA A 310 2.28 -6.15 8.59
N ASP A 311 1.98 -6.78 7.44
CA ASP A 311 1.02 -7.89 7.35
C ASP A 311 1.51 -9.15 8.09
N HIS A 312 2.78 -9.18 8.50
CA HIS A 312 3.41 -10.31 9.19
C HIS A 312 3.64 -10.07 10.69
N GLY A 313 3.13 -8.97 11.26
CA GLY A 313 3.38 -8.59 12.64
C GLY A 313 4.60 -7.68 12.81
N GLY A 314 5.05 -7.47 14.04
CA GLY A 314 6.23 -6.64 14.35
C GLY A 314 6.05 -5.12 14.17
N VAL A 315 4.92 -4.65 13.63
CA VAL A 315 4.59 -3.21 13.55
C VAL A 315 3.58 -2.82 14.60
N THR A 316 3.93 -1.80 15.40
CA THR A 316 2.96 -1.05 16.21
C THR A 316 2.57 0.22 15.48
N TRP A 317 1.29 0.40 15.20
CA TRP A 317 0.79 1.58 14.50
C TRP A 317 0.44 2.71 15.47
N CYS A 318 0.89 3.92 15.19
CA CYS A 318 0.49 5.13 15.90
C CYS A 318 -0.18 6.15 14.97
N ALA A 319 -0.97 7.06 15.53
CA ALA A 319 -1.50 8.19 14.78
C ALA A 319 -0.34 9.09 14.29
N SER A 320 -0.46 9.61 13.07
CA SER A 320 0.50 10.58 12.53
C SER A 320 0.45 11.90 13.32
N ASP A 321 1.57 12.62 13.33
CA ASP A 321 1.67 14.00 13.84
C ASP A 321 1.31 14.21 15.33
N SER A 322 1.40 13.15 16.15
CA SER A 322 1.13 13.22 17.58
C SER A 322 2.30 12.67 18.42
N PRO A 323 2.97 13.51 19.23
CA PRO A 323 3.97 13.04 20.20
C PRO A 323 3.39 12.04 21.20
N GLN A 324 2.16 12.26 21.66
CA GLN A 324 1.49 11.39 22.62
C GLN A 324 1.25 10.00 22.01
N ALA A 325 0.78 9.93 20.76
CA ALA A 325 0.56 8.65 20.10
C ALA A 325 1.88 7.86 19.90
N LEU A 326 2.99 8.56 19.69
CA LEU A 326 4.31 7.93 19.67
C LEU A 326 4.70 7.41 21.06
N ALA A 327 4.50 8.21 22.12
CA ALA A 327 4.77 7.79 23.50
C ALA A 327 3.96 6.56 23.90
N ASP A 328 2.65 6.55 23.59
CA ASP A 328 1.76 5.42 23.84
C ASP A 328 2.21 4.16 23.08
N GLY A 329 2.64 4.34 21.83
CA GLY A 329 3.22 3.26 21.02
C GLY A 329 4.51 2.69 21.60
N LEU A 330 5.39 3.55 22.14
CA LEU A 330 6.59 3.14 22.84
C LEU A 330 6.26 2.39 24.14
N HIS A 331 5.26 2.82 24.90
CA HIS A 331 4.78 2.08 26.09
C HIS A 331 4.30 0.68 25.74
N LYS A 332 3.56 0.52 24.64
CA LYS A 332 3.09 -0.80 24.17
C LYS A 332 4.25 -1.73 23.81
N LEU A 333 5.26 -1.20 23.12
CA LEU A 333 6.47 -1.96 22.77
C LEU A 333 7.32 -2.28 24.01
N TRP A 334 7.43 -1.34 24.94
CA TRP A 334 8.17 -1.51 26.20
C TRP A 334 7.60 -2.65 27.06
N ALA A 335 6.28 -2.76 27.13
CA ALA A 335 5.58 -3.82 27.86
C ALA A 335 5.89 -5.24 27.33
N HIS A 336 6.41 -5.35 26.10
CA HIS A 336 6.75 -6.60 25.44
C HIS A 336 8.25 -6.67 25.07
N ARG A 337 9.10 -5.82 25.69
CA ARG A 337 10.53 -5.72 25.32
C ARG A 337 11.30 -7.03 25.48
N ASP A 338 10.90 -7.88 26.41
CA ASP A 338 11.52 -9.19 26.67
C ASP A 338 11.30 -10.20 25.53
N GLN A 339 10.37 -9.90 24.62
CA GLN A 339 10.13 -10.67 23.39
C GLN A 339 11.06 -10.24 22.24
N THR A 340 11.89 -9.22 22.46
CA THR A 340 12.86 -8.70 21.48
C THR A 340 14.26 -9.24 21.81
N PRO A 341 15.00 -9.82 20.85
CA PRO A 341 14.70 -9.84 19.43
C PRO A 341 13.72 -10.97 19.04
N ASP A 342 12.82 -10.68 18.12
CA ASP A 342 11.94 -11.66 17.51
C ASP A 342 12.65 -12.30 16.30
N ALA A 343 13.14 -13.53 16.49
CA ALA A 343 13.80 -14.30 15.45
C ALA A 343 12.91 -14.54 14.22
N SER A 344 11.59 -14.60 14.38
CA SER A 344 10.66 -14.82 13.27
C SER A 344 10.63 -13.64 12.28
N LEU A 345 10.83 -12.42 12.76
CA LEU A 345 10.98 -11.24 11.91
C LEU A 345 12.27 -11.30 11.08
N SER A 346 13.37 -11.74 11.71
CA SER A 346 14.66 -11.89 11.03
C SER A 346 14.61 -12.99 9.98
N ASP A 347 13.99 -14.13 10.29
CA ASP A 347 13.78 -15.23 9.34
C ASP A 347 12.95 -14.81 8.14
N LEU A 348 11.89 -14.03 8.36
CA LEU A 348 11.07 -13.48 7.28
C LEU A 348 11.91 -12.60 6.34
N VAL A 349 12.68 -11.66 6.89
CA VAL A 349 13.55 -10.77 6.09
C VAL A 349 14.63 -11.57 5.38
N ARG A 350 15.27 -12.52 6.06
CA ARG A 350 16.32 -13.37 5.50
C ARG A 350 15.80 -14.15 4.29
N GLN A 351 14.62 -14.75 4.40
CA GLN A 351 14.04 -15.57 3.34
C GLN A 351 13.45 -14.73 2.19
N ARG A 352 12.81 -13.60 2.49
CA ARG A 352 11.98 -12.86 1.51
C ARG A 352 12.51 -11.49 1.10
N TYR A 353 13.33 -10.83 1.90
CA TYR A 353 13.80 -9.45 1.67
C TYR A 353 15.32 -9.31 1.75
N SER A 354 16.05 -10.39 1.46
CA SER A 354 17.51 -10.40 1.31
C SER A 354 17.94 -10.10 -0.12
N ALA A 355 19.21 -9.70 -0.28
CA ALA A 355 19.82 -9.45 -1.59
C ALA A 355 19.73 -10.69 -2.49
N GLU A 356 19.84 -11.89 -1.92
CA GLU A 356 19.67 -13.18 -2.58
C GLU A 356 18.23 -13.39 -3.07
N ALA A 357 17.23 -13.05 -2.26
CA ALA A 357 15.83 -13.11 -2.68
C ALA A 357 15.55 -12.15 -3.86
N MET A 358 16.07 -10.92 -3.77
CA MET A 358 15.98 -9.92 -4.83
C MET A 358 16.67 -10.39 -6.13
N ALA A 359 17.90 -10.89 -6.01
CA ALA A 359 18.69 -11.40 -7.13
C ALA A 359 18.05 -12.62 -7.78
N ALA A 360 17.55 -13.57 -6.98
CA ALA A 360 16.84 -14.74 -7.47
C ALA A 360 15.59 -14.36 -8.28
N GLY A 361 14.83 -13.36 -7.79
CA GLY A 361 13.68 -12.81 -8.51
C GLY A 361 14.04 -12.19 -9.85
N LEU A 362 15.08 -11.36 -9.89
CA LEU A 362 15.58 -10.75 -11.13
C LEU A 362 16.13 -11.79 -12.12
N ARG A 363 16.92 -12.76 -11.64
CA ARG A 363 17.48 -13.82 -12.47
C ARG A 363 16.37 -14.69 -13.10
N ALA A 364 15.45 -15.18 -12.29
CA ALA A 364 14.30 -15.98 -12.77
C ALA A 364 13.54 -15.22 -13.86
N ALA A 365 13.30 -13.92 -13.66
CA ALA A 365 12.67 -13.07 -14.65
C ALA A 365 13.50 -12.98 -15.94
N LEU A 366 14.81 -12.74 -15.86
CA LEU A 366 15.69 -12.62 -17.03
C LEU A 366 15.77 -13.92 -17.85
N GLU A 367 15.94 -15.05 -17.17
CA GLU A 367 16.14 -16.36 -17.78
C GLU A 367 14.86 -16.93 -18.38
N GLY A 368 13.70 -16.58 -17.80
CA GLY A 368 12.39 -17.01 -18.26
C GLY A 368 11.73 -18.08 -17.40
N ASP A 369 12.25 -18.33 -16.20
CA ASP A 369 11.73 -19.34 -15.28
C ASP A 369 10.31 -18.97 -14.83
N ALA A 370 9.49 -20.00 -14.59
CA ALA A 370 8.14 -19.81 -14.07
C ALA A 370 8.19 -19.04 -12.73
N PRO A 371 7.31 -18.04 -12.52
CA PRO A 371 7.28 -17.30 -11.26
C PRO A 371 6.97 -18.21 -10.07
N ARG A 372 7.95 -18.48 -9.20
CA ARG A 372 7.79 -19.33 -8.01
C ARG A 372 6.57 -18.91 -7.18
N GLU A 373 5.72 -19.87 -6.78
CA GLU A 373 4.71 -19.66 -5.74
C GLU A 373 5.42 -19.57 -4.39
N VAL A 374 5.05 -18.57 -3.59
CA VAL A 374 5.53 -18.45 -2.21
C VAL A 374 4.31 -18.67 -1.33
N GLY A 375 4.35 -19.68 -0.47
CA GLY A 375 3.24 -20.10 0.39
C GLY A 375 2.63 -18.94 1.18
N SER A 376 1.29 -18.89 1.17
CA SER A 376 0.43 -17.92 1.84
C SER A 376 0.44 -18.10 3.37
N GLY A 377 1.56 -17.78 4.01
CA GLY A 377 1.65 -17.70 5.47
C GLY A 377 0.98 -16.43 6.02
N ARG A 378 -0.35 -16.33 5.94
CA ARG A 378 -1.12 -15.32 6.70
C ARG A 378 -1.57 -15.92 8.03
N ARG A 379 -0.97 -15.49 9.14
CA ARG A 379 -1.53 -15.70 10.48
C ARG A 379 -2.57 -14.60 10.75
N THR A 380 -3.78 -15.02 11.07
CA THR A 380 -4.89 -14.15 11.50
C THR A 380 -4.59 -13.60 12.90
N ALA A 381 -4.30 -12.30 13.02
CA ALA A 381 -4.20 -11.63 14.30
C ALA A 381 -5.61 -11.30 14.84
N SER A 382 -5.81 -11.64 16.11
CA SER A 382 -7.04 -11.49 16.90
C SER A 382 -7.39 -10.02 17.14
N ALA A 383 -8.69 -9.74 17.08
CA ALA A 383 -9.27 -8.45 17.39
C ALA A 383 -9.39 -8.26 18.91
N THR A 384 -8.72 -7.24 19.45
CA THR A 384 -9.12 -6.64 20.73
C THR A 384 -8.79 -5.15 20.75
N GLU A 385 -9.73 -4.40 21.33
CA GLU A 385 -9.67 -3.00 21.80
C GLU A 385 -9.94 -1.87 20.80
N ILE A 386 -11.23 -1.47 20.81
CA ILE A 386 -11.78 -0.26 20.22
C ILE A 386 -11.81 0.81 21.31
N GLY A 387 -11.11 1.93 21.07
CA GLY A 387 -11.28 3.20 21.76
C GLY A 387 -11.37 4.33 20.72
N THR A 388 -12.44 5.11 20.78
CA THR A 388 -12.93 6.11 19.81
C THR A 388 -11.96 7.28 19.54
N PRO A 389 -11.97 7.86 18.31
CA PRO A 389 -12.42 9.26 18.20
C PRO A 389 -13.17 9.55 16.87
N MET A 390 -14.42 10.01 16.97
CA MET A 390 -15.29 10.29 15.81
C MET A 390 -15.20 11.75 15.31
N GLU A 391 -14.53 12.66 16.02
CA GLU A 391 -14.64 14.11 15.74
C GLU A 391 -13.60 14.68 14.76
N SER A 392 -12.42 14.07 14.59
CA SER A 392 -11.37 14.63 13.71
C SER A 392 -11.50 14.22 12.23
N ASN A 393 -12.25 13.15 11.93
CA ASN A 393 -12.40 12.63 10.57
C ASN A 393 -13.47 13.35 9.72
N LEU A 394 -14.34 14.15 10.34
CA LEU A 394 -15.44 14.83 9.67
C LEU A 394 -15.00 16.17 9.05
N THR A 395 -14.03 16.87 9.65
CA THR A 395 -13.55 18.18 9.17
C THR A 395 -12.41 18.06 8.15
N GLY A 396 -11.57 17.02 8.25
CA GLY A 396 -10.40 16.81 7.37
C GLY A 396 -10.72 16.39 5.93
N ARG A 397 -11.92 15.86 5.66
CA ARG A 397 -12.38 15.47 4.30
C ARG A 397 -13.17 16.58 3.60
N GLY A 398 -13.27 17.76 4.21
CA GLY A 398 -13.97 18.95 3.72
C GLY A 398 -13.07 20.03 3.11
N ARG A 399 -11.82 19.76 2.72
CA ARG A 399 -11.09 20.73 1.89
C ARG A 399 -11.78 20.84 0.53
N LEU A 400 -12.40 21.99 0.29
CA LEU A 400 -12.90 22.43 -1.02
C LEU A 400 -11.78 22.21 -2.06
N ARG A 401 -11.92 21.12 -2.83
CA ARG A 401 -11.06 20.82 -3.96
C ARG A 401 -11.36 21.82 -5.07
N GLY A 402 -10.32 22.23 -5.81
CA GLY A 402 -10.42 23.28 -6.81
C GLY A 402 -11.52 23.04 -7.87
N PRO A 403 -12.04 24.10 -8.50
CA PRO A 403 -13.22 24.06 -9.37
C PRO A 403 -13.13 23.04 -10.52
N ALA A 404 -11.91 22.77 -11.02
CA ALA A 404 -11.68 21.81 -12.10
C ALA A 404 -11.91 20.34 -11.72
N GLU A 405 -11.55 19.90 -10.51
CA GLU A 405 -11.82 18.51 -10.05
C GLU A 405 -13.30 18.30 -9.73
N SER A 406 -13.98 19.33 -9.21
CA SER A 406 -15.42 19.29 -8.98
C SER A 406 -16.18 19.13 -10.31
N ALA A 407 -15.78 19.85 -11.36
CA ALA A 407 -16.39 19.75 -12.69
C ALA A 407 -16.21 18.37 -13.33
N VAL A 408 -14.99 17.81 -13.32
CA VAL A 408 -14.71 16.47 -13.88
C VAL A 408 -15.48 15.38 -13.10
N ARG A 409 -15.56 15.51 -11.77
CA ARG A 409 -16.35 14.59 -10.94
C ARG A 409 -17.85 14.69 -11.26
N THR A 410 -18.39 15.89 -11.40
CA THR A 410 -19.81 16.10 -11.77
C THR A 410 -20.11 15.50 -13.15
N VAL A 411 -19.20 15.62 -14.11
CA VAL A 411 -19.35 14.99 -15.44
C VAL A 411 -19.28 13.46 -15.33
N LEU A 412 -18.32 12.90 -14.60
CA LEU A 412 -18.22 11.44 -14.40
C LEU A 412 -19.41 10.87 -13.61
N GLN A 413 -19.96 11.63 -12.65
CA GLN A 413 -21.20 11.29 -11.94
C GLN A 413 -22.39 11.29 -12.90
N ARG A 414 -22.53 12.31 -13.76
CA ARG A 414 -23.61 12.37 -14.77
C ARG A 414 -23.53 11.27 -15.83
N LEU A 415 -22.33 10.76 -16.13
CA LEU A 415 -22.14 9.65 -17.07
C LEU A 415 -22.34 8.27 -16.43
N ALA A 416 -22.18 8.16 -15.11
CA ALA A 416 -22.33 6.91 -14.36
C ALA A 416 -23.74 6.71 -13.81
N VAL A 417 -24.50 7.79 -13.59
CA VAL A 417 -25.82 7.78 -12.97
C VAL A 417 -26.90 7.97 -14.04
N GLY A 418 -27.75 6.96 -14.21
CA GLY A 418 -28.88 6.98 -15.14
C GLY A 418 -29.98 7.97 -14.74
N ALA A 419 -30.85 8.32 -15.69
CA ALA A 419 -31.90 9.33 -15.51
C ALA A 419 -32.91 8.98 -14.39
N ASN A 420 -33.09 7.69 -14.12
CA ASN A 420 -34.06 7.16 -13.14
C ASN A 420 -33.50 7.10 -11.71
N VAL A 421 -32.37 7.76 -11.44
CA VAL A 421 -31.70 7.72 -10.14
C VAL A 421 -31.76 9.09 -9.46
N THR A 422 -32.35 9.13 -8.27
CA THR A 422 -32.34 10.31 -7.40
C THR A 422 -31.20 10.18 -6.41
N VAL A 423 -30.39 11.23 -6.26
CA VAL A 423 -29.19 11.21 -5.39
C VAL A 423 -29.25 12.28 -4.32
N GLY A 424 -28.90 11.90 -3.10
CA GLY A 424 -28.68 12.79 -1.97
C GLY A 424 -27.34 13.53 -2.06
N GLN A 425 -27.00 14.21 -0.97
CA GLN A 425 -25.79 14.99 -0.85
C GLN A 425 -24.54 14.10 -0.87
N SER A 426 -23.47 14.56 -1.52
CA SER A 426 -22.13 13.97 -1.40
C SER A 426 -22.00 12.49 -1.83
N LEU A 427 -22.70 12.09 -2.89
CA LEU A 427 -22.47 10.78 -3.53
C LEU A 427 -21.06 10.71 -4.14
N ARG A 428 -20.31 9.67 -3.83
CA ARG A 428 -19.03 9.35 -4.49
C ARG A 428 -19.18 8.11 -5.36
N VAL A 429 -18.85 8.24 -6.65
CA VAL A 429 -18.91 7.13 -7.61
C VAL A 429 -17.50 6.86 -8.15
N GLY A 430 -17.03 5.63 -7.96
CA GLY A 430 -15.74 5.17 -8.45
C GLY A 430 -15.73 4.99 -9.96
N ARG A 431 -14.55 5.13 -10.58
CA ARG A 431 -14.39 5.01 -12.03
C ARG A 431 -14.93 3.69 -12.58
N GLY A 432 -15.74 3.79 -13.64
CA GLY A 432 -16.32 2.65 -14.34
C GLY A 432 -17.46 1.96 -13.59
N ALA A 433 -17.95 2.55 -12.50
CA ALA A 433 -19.21 2.12 -11.92
C ALA A 433 -20.38 2.57 -12.81
N ILE A 434 -21.43 1.77 -12.84
CA ILE A 434 -22.69 2.03 -13.53
C ILE A 434 -23.78 2.03 -12.46
N VAL A 435 -24.61 3.06 -12.45
CA VAL A 435 -25.70 3.23 -11.49
C VAL A 435 -26.94 3.62 -12.27
N SER A 436 -27.82 2.67 -12.49
CA SER A 436 -29.07 2.81 -13.23
C SER A 436 -30.16 2.00 -12.54
N ALA A 437 -31.39 2.26 -12.94
CA ALA A 437 -32.55 1.51 -12.48
C ALA A 437 -33.56 1.45 -13.62
N PRO A 438 -34.25 0.30 -13.82
CA PRO A 438 -35.34 0.21 -14.78
C PRO A 438 -36.40 1.31 -14.57
N HIS A 439 -36.80 1.55 -13.32
CA HIS A 439 -37.85 2.51 -12.96
C HIS A 439 -37.36 3.62 -12.04
N ASP A 440 -36.84 3.26 -10.86
CA ASP A 440 -36.46 4.22 -9.83
C ASP A 440 -35.46 3.66 -8.82
N LEU A 441 -34.40 4.44 -8.56
CA LEU A 441 -33.44 4.18 -7.48
C LEU A 441 -33.18 5.46 -6.69
N ARG A 442 -33.32 5.38 -5.36
CA ARG A 442 -33.06 6.50 -4.44
C ARG A 442 -31.78 6.25 -3.66
N ILE A 443 -30.79 7.11 -3.84
CA ILE A 443 -29.52 7.06 -3.10
C ILE A 443 -29.53 8.20 -2.07
N GLY A 444 -29.30 7.85 -0.81
CA GLY A 444 -29.24 8.77 0.32
C GLY A 444 -27.98 9.65 0.34
N ASP A 445 -27.77 10.30 1.49
CA ASP A 445 -26.68 11.23 1.70
C ASP A 445 -25.37 10.51 2.08
N TRP A 446 -24.23 11.06 1.65
CA TRP A 446 -22.86 10.61 1.96
C TRP A 446 -22.55 9.15 1.59
N VAL A 447 -23.18 8.65 0.54
CA VAL A 447 -22.96 7.31 0.00
C VAL A 447 -21.67 7.25 -0.83
N SER A 448 -20.96 6.12 -0.76
CA SER A 448 -19.79 5.85 -1.60
C SER A 448 -19.95 4.53 -2.36
N ILE A 449 -19.87 4.59 -3.68
CA ILE A 449 -19.89 3.45 -4.59
C ILE A 449 -18.50 3.22 -5.18
N GLY A 450 -17.92 2.06 -4.90
CA GLY A 450 -16.59 1.69 -5.36
C GLY A 450 -16.48 1.55 -6.89
N PRO A 451 -15.25 1.56 -7.43
CA PRO A 451 -15.03 1.48 -8.88
C PRO A 451 -15.48 0.14 -9.46
N ARG A 452 -16.01 0.18 -10.69
CA ARG A 452 -16.52 -0.98 -11.45
C ARG A 452 -17.69 -1.70 -10.80
N SER A 453 -18.37 -1.06 -9.86
CA SER A 453 -19.61 -1.61 -9.30
C SER A 453 -20.76 -1.35 -10.27
N ILE A 454 -21.65 -2.31 -10.40
CA ILE A 454 -22.83 -2.24 -11.26
C ILE A 454 -24.03 -2.24 -10.32
N VAL A 455 -24.78 -1.15 -10.33
CA VAL A 455 -26.04 -1.01 -9.59
C VAL A 455 -27.10 -0.83 -10.65
N GLU A 456 -27.82 -1.89 -10.96
CA GLU A 456 -28.86 -1.98 -11.99
C GLU A 456 -30.09 -2.65 -11.39
N ALA A 457 -30.69 -1.98 -10.40
CA ALA A 457 -31.86 -2.46 -9.69
C ALA A 457 -32.70 -1.27 -9.20
N ASP A 458 -34.01 -1.47 -9.12
CA ASP A 458 -34.89 -0.50 -8.47
C ASP A 458 -34.68 -0.52 -6.94
N GLY A 459 -35.08 0.55 -6.26
CA GLY A 459 -35.15 0.57 -4.79
C GLY A 459 -34.38 1.70 -4.13
N SER A 460 -33.64 1.40 -3.06
CA SER A 460 -33.00 2.45 -2.24
C SER A 460 -31.67 2.06 -1.62
N ILE A 461 -30.79 3.04 -1.47
CA ILE A 461 -29.52 2.96 -0.74
C ILE A 461 -29.52 4.04 0.34
N GLY A 462 -29.47 3.64 1.60
CA GLY A 462 -29.53 4.53 2.76
C GLY A 462 -28.27 5.36 2.96
N ASP A 463 -28.40 6.39 3.79
CA ASP A 463 -27.32 7.31 4.15
C ASP A 463 -26.09 6.56 4.68
N PHE A 464 -24.90 7.11 4.41
CA PHE A 464 -23.61 6.58 4.87
C PHE A 464 -23.22 5.19 4.35
N ALA A 465 -23.98 4.61 3.42
CA ALA A 465 -23.63 3.31 2.85
C ALA A 465 -22.27 3.34 2.13
N LEU A 466 -21.48 2.29 2.36
CA LEU A 466 -20.17 2.09 1.75
C LEU A 466 -20.20 0.82 0.89
N ILE A 467 -20.20 1.01 -0.43
CA ILE A 467 -20.19 -0.07 -1.40
C ILE A 467 -18.76 -0.24 -1.92
N GLY A 468 -18.22 -1.45 -1.79
CA GLY A 468 -16.88 -1.82 -2.22
C GLY A 468 -16.69 -1.78 -3.74
N LYS A 469 -15.47 -2.11 -4.20
CA LYS A 469 -15.14 -2.23 -5.62
C LYS A 469 -15.81 -3.45 -6.25
N SER A 470 -16.24 -3.34 -7.51
CA SER A 470 -16.78 -4.46 -8.27
C SER A 470 -17.96 -5.17 -7.59
N VAL A 471 -18.80 -4.44 -6.86
CA VAL A 471 -20.05 -4.96 -6.30
C VAL A 471 -21.12 -4.95 -7.38
N GLN A 472 -21.97 -5.97 -7.41
CA GLN A 472 -23.12 -6.04 -8.31
C GLN A 472 -24.41 -6.00 -7.48
N ILE A 473 -25.28 -5.04 -7.75
CA ILE A 473 -26.64 -4.98 -7.20
C ILE A 473 -27.55 -5.04 -8.42
N MET A 474 -28.26 -6.15 -8.59
CA MET A 474 -28.94 -6.47 -9.85
C MET A 474 -30.28 -7.14 -9.61
N GLY A 475 -31.17 -7.03 -10.60
CA GLY A 475 -32.48 -7.67 -10.56
C GLY A 475 -32.39 -9.19 -10.46
N ARG A 476 -33.41 -9.78 -9.85
CA ARG A 476 -33.54 -11.24 -9.72
C ARG A 476 -34.28 -11.84 -10.90
N ASP A 477 -35.33 -11.15 -11.34
CA ASP A 477 -36.31 -11.63 -12.31
C ASP A 477 -36.35 -10.62 -13.49
N ASP A 478 -35.18 -10.35 -14.08
CA ASP A 478 -34.98 -9.30 -15.10
C ASP A 478 -35.63 -9.63 -16.45
N HIS A 479 -35.82 -10.90 -16.78
CA HIS A 479 -36.46 -11.35 -18.01
C HIS A 479 -37.54 -12.38 -17.69
N ALA A 480 -38.67 -12.32 -18.38
CA ALA A 480 -39.71 -13.32 -18.28
C ALA A 480 -39.17 -14.69 -18.72
N ILE A 481 -39.44 -15.73 -17.93
CA ILE A 481 -38.92 -17.08 -18.16
C ILE A 481 -40.01 -18.06 -18.62
N ASP A 482 -41.24 -17.61 -18.69
CA ASP A 482 -42.45 -18.41 -18.90
C ASP A 482 -43.23 -18.02 -20.18
N GLU A 483 -42.64 -17.19 -21.04
CA GLU A 483 -43.20 -16.85 -22.35
C GLU A 483 -42.92 -17.95 -23.39
N ILE A 484 -43.89 -18.85 -23.53
CA ILE A 484 -43.80 -19.97 -24.48
C ILE A 484 -43.65 -19.45 -25.91
N GLY A 485 -42.59 -19.90 -26.59
CA GLY A 485 -42.32 -19.53 -27.99
C GLY A 485 -41.49 -18.24 -28.17
N THR A 486 -41.14 -17.55 -27.09
CA THR A 486 -40.33 -16.32 -27.13
C THR A 486 -38.90 -16.60 -26.66
N PRO A 487 -37.87 -16.43 -27.51
CA PRO A 487 -36.46 -16.47 -27.05
C PRO A 487 -36.16 -15.38 -26.01
N PHE A 488 -35.29 -15.65 -25.02
CA PHE A 488 -34.98 -14.71 -23.92
C PHE A 488 -34.54 -13.30 -24.34
N ILE A 489 -33.90 -13.14 -25.51
CA ILE A 489 -33.54 -11.80 -26.02
C ILE A 489 -34.77 -10.94 -26.39
N PHE A 490 -35.92 -11.58 -26.60
CA PHE A 490 -37.20 -10.97 -26.94
C PHE A 490 -38.25 -11.12 -25.82
N SER A 491 -37.93 -11.82 -24.73
CA SER A 491 -38.84 -11.96 -23.59
C SER A 491 -38.98 -10.64 -22.86
N THR A 492 -40.15 -10.38 -22.28
CA THR A 492 -40.42 -9.16 -21.49
C THR A 492 -39.30 -8.89 -20.50
N TRP A 493 -38.67 -7.71 -20.59
CA TRP A 493 -37.65 -7.26 -19.64
C TRP A 493 -38.31 -6.55 -18.45
N ALA A 494 -37.65 -6.53 -17.29
CA ALA A 494 -38.22 -5.95 -16.08
C ALA A 494 -38.58 -4.47 -16.22
N GLY A 495 -37.92 -3.71 -17.11
CA GLY A 495 -38.29 -2.32 -17.40
C GLY A 495 -39.47 -2.14 -18.35
N ASP A 496 -39.97 -3.19 -18.99
CA ASP A 496 -41.15 -3.15 -19.87
C ASP A 496 -42.47 -3.28 -19.09
N ARG A 497 -42.40 -3.64 -17.81
CA ARG A 497 -43.53 -3.87 -16.90
C ARG A 497 -43.38 -3.07 -15.62
N PRO A 498 -44.46 -2.74 -14.89
CA PRO A 498 -44.34 -2.11 -13.58
C PRO A 498 -43.43 -2.88 -12.62
N ALA A 499 -42.60 -2.15 -11.86
CA ALA A 499 -41.75 -2.73 -10.81
C ALA A 499 -42.55 -3.50 -9.75
N THR A 500 -42.09 -4.69 -9.41
CA THR A 500 -42.60 -5.51 -8.30
C THR A 500 -41.66 -5.45 -7.09
N PRO A 501 -42.09 -5.89 -5.89
CA PRO A 501 -41.19 -5.96 -4.73
C PRO A 501 -39.94 -6.82 -4.97
N ARG A 502 -40.00 -7.81 -5.88
CA ARG A 502 -38.86 -8.69 -6.21
C ARG A 502 -37.81 -8.03 -7.10
N ASP A 503 -38.14 -6.91 -7.73
CA ASP A 503 -37.22 -6.11 -8.54
C ASP A 503 -36.45 -5.10 -7.68
N ARG A 504 -36.90 -4.88 -6.44
CA ARG A 504 -36.38 -3.82 -5.57
C ARG A 504 -35.32 -4.33 -4.59
N VAL A 505 -34.23 -3.59 -4.46
CA VAL A 505 -33.21 -3.80 -3.42
C VAL A 505 -33.27 -2.63 -2.44
N THR A 506 -33.33 -2.95 -1.15
CA THR A 506 -33.29 -1.94 -0.07
C THR A 506 -32.01 -2.10 0.73
N ILE A 507 -31.12 -1.13 0.66
CA ILE A 507 -29.91 -1.07 1.48
C ILE A 507 -30.14 -0.02 2.57
N GLY A 508 -30.02 -0.44 3.84
CA GLY A 508 -30.16 0.43 5.00
C GLY A 508 -29.00 1.42 5.17
N ARG A 509 -29.10 2.24 6.22
CA ARG A 509 -28.05 3.21 6.57
C ARG A 509 -26.80 2.51 7.08
N ASP A 510 -25.64 3.11 6.87
CA ASP A 510 -24.33 2.61 7.37
C ASP A 510 -24.07 1.13 7.05
N VAL A 511 -24.55 0.67 5.89
CA VAL A 511 -24.27 -0.69 5.39
C VAL A 511 -22.91 -0.70 4.71
N TRP A 512 -22.11 -1.73 4.98
CA TRP A 512 -20.87 -1.99 4.24
C TRP A 512 -21.01 -3.22 3.36
N ILE A 513 -20.83 -3.06 2.05
CA ILE A 513 -20.79 -4.16 1.09
C ILE A 513 -19.36 -4.38 0.61
N GLY A 514 -18.79 -5.53 0.96
CA GLY A 514 -17.44 -5.93 0.60
C GLY A 514 -17.25 -6.08 -0.91
N GLY A 515 -16.03 -5.82 -1.40
CA GLY A 515 -15.75 -5.84 -2.83
C GLY A 515 -16.04 -7.19 -3.49
N GLY A 516 -16.58 -7.16 -4.70
CA GLY A 516 -16.96 -8.37 -5.44
C GLY A 516 -18.26 -9.02 -5.00
N ALA A 517 -18.97 -8.51 -3.99
CA ALA A 517 -20.23 -9.09 -3.56
C ALA A 517 -21.35 -8.85 -4.60
N VAL A 518 -22.35 -9.73 -4.59
CA VAL A 518 -23.56 -9.66 -5.42
C VAL A 518 -24.77 -9.57 -4.50
N VAL A 519 -25.68 -8.62 -4.74
CA VAL A 519 -26.96 -8.49 -4.04
C VAL A 519 -28.09 -8.61 -5.06
N MET A 520 -28.96 -9.60 -4.85
CA MET A 520 -30.07 -9.89 -5.77
C MET A 520 -31.29 -9.02 -5.47
N GLY A 521 -32.09 -8.74 -6.50
CA GLY A 521 -33.42 -8.14 -6.39
C GLY A 521 -34.30 -8.81 -5.34
N GLY A 522 -35.15 -8.02 -4.70
CA GLY A 522 -36.09 -8.45 -3.67
C GLY A 522 -35.45 -8.68 -2.30
N VAL A 523 -34.29 -8.08 -2.05
CA VAL A 523 -33.53 -8.21 -0.80
C VAL A 523 -33.49 -6.88 -0.05
N THR A 524 -33.70 -6.96 1.27
CA THR A 524 -33.42 -5.90 2.22
C THR A 524 -32.14 -6.20 3.00
N VAL A 525 -31.16 -5.30 2.93
CA VAL A 525 -29.97 -5.31 3.78
C VAL A 525 -30.16 -4.30 4.89
N GLY A 526 -30.37 -4.78 6.11
CA GLY A 526 -30.71 -3.96 7.28
C GLY A 526 -29.61 -2.96 7.65
N GLU A 527 -30.01 -1.91 8.39
CA GLU A 527 -29.11 -0.86 8.88
C GLU A 527 -27.89 -1.43 9.60
N GLY A 528 -26.72 -0.85 9.33
CA GLY A 528 -25.47 -1.22 9.98
C GLY A 528 -24.94 -2.61 9.61
N ALA A 529 -25.58 -3.35 8.71
CA ALA A 529 -25.15 -4.67 8.30
C ALA A 529 -23.87 -4.65 7.45
N ILE A 530 -23.11 -5.74 7.48
CA ILE A 530 -21.87 -5.92 6.73
C ILE A 530 -21.99 -7.18 5.86
N VAL A 531 -21.84 -6.99 4.55
CA VAL A 531 -21.73 -8.08 3.58
C VAL A 531 -20.26 -8.31 3.27
N GLY A 532 -19.74 -9.51 3.54
CA GLY A 532 -18.35 -9.86 3.25
C GLY A 532 -18.02 -9.82 1.75
N ALA A 533 -16.74 -9.65 1.44
CA ALA A 533 -16.26 -9.67 0.04
C ALA A 533 -16.66 -10.96 -0.69
N ALA A 534 -16.96 -10.83 -1.98
CA ALA A 534 -17.38 -11.94 -2.86
C ALA A 534 -18.61 -12.76 -2.39
N SER A 535 -19.43 -12.21 -1.49
CA SER A 535 -20.64 -12.89 -1.03
C SER A 535 -21.80 -12.71 -2.01
N VAL A 536 -22.73 -13.67 -2.08
CA VAL A 536 -23.96 -13.59 -2.90
C VAL A 536 -25.19 -13.55 -1.99
N VAL A 537 -25.79 -12.38 -1.88
CA VAL A 537 -26.94 -12.12 -1.01
C VAL A 537 -28.23 -12.38 -1.77
N THR A 538 -28.92 -13.46 -1.41
CA THR A 538 -30.16 -13.92 -2.04
C THR A 538 -31.39 -13.84 -1.14
N ARG A 539 -31.20 -13.42 0.12
CA ARG A 539 -32.24 -13.28 1.16
C ARG A 539 -31.93 -12.05 1.99
N ASP A 540 -32.95 -11.56 2.70
CA ASP A 540 -32.82 -10.43 3.60
C ASP A 540 -31.71 -10.64 4.64
N VAL A 541 -31.02 -9.54 4.96
CA VAL A 541 -29.95 -9.48 5.95
C VAL A 541 -30.45 -8.62 7.10
N GLU A 542 -30.47 -9.20 8.29
CA GLU A 542 -30.91 -8.49 9.49
C GLU A 542 -30.01 -7.28 9.80
N PRO A 543 -30.57 -6.20 10.38
CA PRO A 543 -29.78 -5.07 10.85
C PRO A 543 -28.65 -5.49 11.79
N PHE A 544 -27.53 -4.79 11.70
CA PHE A 544 -26.34 -4.96 12.54
C PHE A 544 -25.77 -6.38 12.51
N THR A 545 -25.98 -7.12 11.42
CA THR A 545 -25.38 -8.44 11.24
C THR A 545 -24.25 -8.43 10.22
N ILE A 546 -23.38 -9.43 10.32
CA ILE A 546 -22.33 -9.68 9.35
C ILE A 546 -22.65 -10.98 8.64
N VAL A 547 -22.77 -10.93 7.32
CA VAL A 547 -23.03 -12.09 6.46
C VAL A 547 -21.89 -12.32 5.50
N VAL A 548 -21.55 -13.57 5.21
CA VAL A 548 -20.53 -13.93 4.21
C VAL A 548 -20.93 -15.18 3.43
N GLY A 549 -20.33 -15.37 2.24
CA GLY A 549 -20.42 -16.60 1.46
C GLY A 549 -21.38 -16.54 0.28
N ASN A 550 -21.45 -17.65 -0.47
CA ASN A 550 -22.35 -17.83 -1.62
C ASN A 550 -23.11 -19.15 -1.46
N PRO A 551 -24.40 -19.13 -1.07
CA PRO A 551 -25.18 -17.95 -0.69
C PRO A 551 -24.73 -17.37 0.67
N ALA A 552 -24.93 -16.07 0.89
CA ALA A 552 -24.52 -15.38 2.10
C ALA A 552 -25.27 -15.92 3.33
N ARG A 553 -24.55 -16.10 4.43
CA ARG A 553 -25.08 -16.56 5.72
C ARG A 553 -24.56 -15.70 6.85
N LEU A 554 -25.41 -15.51 7.87
CA LEU A 554 -25.04 -14.86 9.12
C LEU A 554 -23.84 -15.57 9.74
N ILE A 555 -22.80 -14.81 10.07
CA ILE A 555 -21.65 -15.31 10.85
C ILE A 555 -21.64 -14.78 12.27
N ARG A 556 -22.04 -13.53 12.48
CA ARG A 556 -22.14 -12.89 13.80
C ARG A 556 -22.86 -11.56 13.70
N ARG A 557 -23.23 -10.99 14.85
CA ARG A 557 -23.64 -9.59 14.96
C ARG A 557 -22.41 -8.67 14.87
N ARG A 558 -22.63 -7.43 14.43
CA ARG A 558 -21.64 -6.36 14.35
C ARG A 558 -21.30 -5.85 15.74
N PHE A 559 -22.32 -5.66 16.58
CA PHE A 559 -22.21 -5.19 17.96
C PHE A 559 -22.53 -6.30 18.96
N ALA A 560 -22.12 -6.13 20.21
CA ALA A 560 -22.27 -7.14 21.26
C ALA A 560 -23.70 -7.20 21.82
N GLY A 561 -24.46 -6.09 21.80
CA GLY A 561 -25.83 -6.05 22.29
C GLY A 561 -26.69 -4.94 21.68
N SER A 562 -27.99 -5.01 21.94
CA SER A 562 -29.00 -4.08 21.39
C SER A 562 -28.82 -2.63 21.84
N ALA A 563 -28.22 -2.40 23.02
CA ALA A 563 -27.91 -1.05 23.49
C ALA A 563 -26.93 -0.32 22.56
N ASP A 564 -25.89 -1.03 22.08
CA ASP A 564 -24.90 -0.49 21.14
C ASP A 564 -25.52 -0.21 19.77
N GLU A 565 -26.43 -1.08 19.31
CA GLU A 565 -27.19 -0.90 18.07
C GLU A 565 -28.02 0.39 18.11
N VAL A 566 -28.77 0.61 19.19
CA VAL A 566 -29.58 1.82 19.38
C VAL A 566 -28.69 3.07 19.51
N ALA A 567 -27.58 2.97 20.26
CA ALA A 567 -26.64 4.08 20.42
C ALA A 567 -26.02 4.48 19.08
N HIS A 568 -25.65 3.51 18.26
CA HIS A 568 -25.11 3.72 16.92
C HIS A 568 -26.13 4.41 16.01
N SER A 569 -27.36 3.91 15.93
CA SER A 569 -28.44 4.53 15.14
C SER A 569 -28.70 5.99 15.54
N ARG A 570 -28.76 6.28 16.84
CA ARG A 570 -28.91 7.65 17.35
C ARG A 570 -27.72 8.53 16.96
N GLY A 571 -26.51 7.98 17.02
CA GLY A 571 -25.30 8.67 16.57
C GLY A 571 -25.35 9.05 15.09
N LEU A 572 -25.89 8.17 14.23
CA LEU A 572 -26.12 8.47 12.82
C LEU A 572 -27.15 9.59 12.62
N ASP A 573 -28.24 9.60 13.39
CA ASP A 573 -29.26 10.67 13.33
C ASP A 573 -28.67 12.04 13.70
N GLU A 574 -27.88 12.09 14.77
CA GLU A 574 -27.19 13.30 15.18
C GLU A 574 -26.17 13.75 14.14
N LEU A 575 -25.40 12.81 13.58
CA LEU A 575 -24.43 13.10 12.55
C LEU A 575 -25.10 13.70 11.30
N SER A 576 -26.18 13.10 10.82
CA SER A 576 -26.96 13.62 9.68
C SER A 576 -27.45 15.04 9.93
N LYS A 577 -27.98 15.33 11.13
CA LYS A 577 -28.41 16.68 11.51
C LYS A 577 -27.24 17.67 11.48
N ARG A 578 -26.11 17.33 12.09
CA ARG A 578 -24.90 18.17 12.13
C ARG A 578 -24.37 18.45 10.72
N MET A 579 -24.28 17.42 9.88
CA MET A 579 -23.74 17.56 8.53
C MET A 579 -24.66 18.34 7.59
N ARG A 580 -25.99 18.18 7.70
CA ARG A 580 -26.96 19.02 6.96
C ARG A 580 -26.90 20.48 7.39
N ALA A 581 -26.78 20.74 8.70
CA ALA A 581 -26.64 22.11 9.21
C ALA A 581 -25.37 22.81 8.67
N ALA A 582 -24.25 22.10 8.64
CA ALA A 582 -22.99 22.62 8.08
C ALA A 582 -23.08 22.94 6.58
N ALA A 583 -23.81 22.10 5.81
CA ALA A 583 -24.00 22.32 4.38
C ALA A 583 -24.84 23.59 4.07
N THR A 584 -25.77 23.96 4.94
CA THR A 584 -26.60 25.17 4.80
C THR A 584 -25.84 26.45 5.15
N GLN A 585 -24.83 26.40 6.04
CA GLN A 585 -24.01 27.57 6.41
C GLN A 585 -22.93 27.94 5.38
N THR A 586 -22.69 27.08 4.37
CA THR A 586 -21.64 27.28 3.35
C THR A 586 -22.23 27.71 1.99
N ARG A 587 -23.53 27.97 1.92
CA ARG A 587 -24.23 28.59 0.79
C ARG A 587 -24.63 30.00 1.17
#